data_AF-A0A3D5WJP2-F1
#
_entry.id   AF-A0A3D5WJP2-F1
#
_cell.length_a   1.000
_cell.length_b   1.000
_cell.length_c   1.000
_cell.angle_alpha   90.00
_cell.angle_beta   90.00
_cell.angle_gamma   90.00
#
_symmetry.space_group_name_H-M   'P 1'
#
loop_
_entity.id
_entity.type
_entity.pdbx_description
1 polymer ?
#
loop_
_entity_poly.entity_id
_entity_poly.type
_entity_poly.pdbx_seq_one_letter_code
_entity_poly.pdbx_strand_id
1 'polypeptide(L)'
;MEIDIVEQRIKDLSPALLKILLSDKTTKKSIRWGTDNYNEYGTEYYTDQEITPDLITGDMTVTIQPRVAKSEAEQNRRTRDKAEVFTPSWVCNEQNNLVDEAWFGRKNVFNSIYGKSWQTIADPIQFPKGKTWKS
;
A
#
# COMPACT_ATOMS: atom_id res chain seq x y z
N MET A 1 13.79 3.52 5.79
CA MET A 1 12.70 2.66 6.29
C MET A 1 12.76 1.40 5.45
N GLU A 2 12.94 0.24 6.08
CA GLU A 2 12.87 -1.03 5.36
C GLU A 2 11.38 -1.29 5.10
N ILE A 3 10.95 -1.14 3.84
CA ILE A 3 9.52 -1.18 3.46
C ILE A 3 9.08 -2.64 3.21
N ASP A 4 10.03 -3.52 2.91
CA ASP A 4 9.78 -4.92 2.54
C ASP A 4 9.84 -5.85 3.75
N ILE A 5 8.96 -6.85 3.77
CA ILE A 5 8.90 -7.88 4.80
C ILE A 5 9.32 -9.19 4.17
N VAL A 6 10.51 -9.68 4.53
CA VAL A 6 11.06 -10.91 3.94
C VAL A 6 10.40 -12.14 4.56
N GLU A 7 9.70 -12.95 3.77
CA GLU A 7 8.98 -14.13 4.19
C GLU A 7 9.89 -15.20 4.81
N GLN A 8 11.11 -15.34 4.29
CA GLN A 8 12.11 -16.24 4.87
C GLN A 8 12.35 -15.91 6.35
N ARG A 9 12.44 -14.61 6.71
CA ARG A 9 12.62 -14.19 8.11
C ARG A 9 11.44 -14.61 8.98
N ILE A 10 10.23 -14.58 8.44
CA ILE A 10 9.02 -15.03 9.15
C ILE A 10 9.04 -16.55 9.32
N LYS A 11 9.40 -17.31 8.27
CA LYS A 11 9.53 -18.78 8.32
C LYS A 11 10.55 -19.21 9.36
N ASP A 12 11.70 -18.53 9.40
CA ASP A 12 12.79 -18.81 10.34
C ASP A 12 12.37 -18.48 11.79
N LEU A 13 11.62 -17.40 11.99
CA LEU A 13 11.10 -17.02 13.30
C LEU A 13 10.02 -17.99 13.79
N SER A 14 9.06 -18.33 12.92
CA SER A 14 7.97 -19.25 13.23
C SER A 14 7.26 -19.73 11.95
N PRO A 15 7.45 -21.00 11.58
CA PRO A 15 6.72 -21.60 10.46
C PRO A 15 5.19 -21.58 10.66
N ALA A 16 4.74 -21.69 11.92
CA ALA A 16 3.33 -21.61 12.27
C ALA A 16 2.76 -20.21 12.02
N LEU A 17 3.53 -19.15 12.29
CA LEU A 17 3.12 -17.78 12.01
C LEU A 17 2.93 -17.56 10.51
N LEU A 18 3.89 -17.98 9.68
CA LEU A 18 3.76 -17.87 8.22
C LEU A 18 2.51 -18.59 7.71
N LYS A 19 2.22 -19.79 8.23
CA LYS A 19 1.00 -20.53 7.89
C LYS A 19 -0.28 -19.79 8.30
N ILE A 20 -0.28 -19.09 9.44
CA ILE A 20 -1.42 -18.27 9.89
C ILE A 20 -1.62 -17.07 8.97
N LEU A 21 -0.55 -16.41 8.56
CA LEU A 21 -0.58 -15.25 7.65
C LEU A 21 -1.11 -15.63 6.26
N LEU A 22 -0.76 -16.82 5.77
CA LEU A 22 -1.26 -17.34 4.49
C LEU A 22 -2.66 -17.95 4.58
N SER A 23 -3.27 -18.04 5.76
CA SER A 23 -4.56 -18.74 5.93
C SER A 23 -5.75 -17.88 5.49
N ASP A 24 -6.52 -18.39 4.54
CA ASP A 24 -7.85 -17.89 4.20
C ASP A 24 -8.86 -18.33 5.27
N LYS A 25 -9.50 -17.35 5.92
CA LYS A 25 -10.45 -17.60 7.01
C LYS A 25 -11.80 -18.13 6.53
N THR A 26 -12.14 -17.91 5.26
CA THR A 26 -13.39 -18.36 4.65
C THR A 26 -13.32 -19.82 4.22
N THR A 27 -12.29 -20.21 3.46
CA THR A 27 -12.16 -21.58 2.93
C THR A 27 -11.40 -22.54 3.85
N LYS A 28 -10.73 -22.02 4.90
CA LYS A 28 -9.77 -22.75 5.77
C LYS A 28 -8.54 -23.31 5.03
N LYS A 29 -8.33 -22.89 3.79
CA LYS A 29 -7.14 -23.19 2.98
C LYS A 29 -6.15 -22.02 3.01
N SER A 30 -5.16 -22.02 2.13
CA SER A 30 -4.28 -20.85 1.97
C SER A 30 -4.91 -19.83 1.00
N ILE A 31 -4.52 -18.57 1.12
CA ILE A 31 -4.90 -17.53 0.16
C ILE A 31 -4.36 -17.88 -1.24
N ARG A 32 -5.08 -17.46 -2.28
CA ARG A 32 -4.69 -17.67 -3.67
C ARG A 32 -3.89 -16.49 -4.22
N TRP A 33 -3.10 -16.73 -5.26
CA TRP A 33 -2.34 -15.67 -5.94
C TRP A 33 -3.23 -14.55 -6.47
N GLY A 34 -4.37 -14.88 -7.08
CA GLY A 34 -5.36 -13.90 -7.52
C GLY A 34 -4.87 -12.95 -8.63
N THR A 35 -3.73 -13.25 -9.25
CA THR A 35 -3.14 -12.48 -10.34
C THR A 35 -2.29 -13.40 -11.22
N ASP A 36 -2.16 -13.05 -12.48
CA ASP A 36 -1.31 -13.70 -13.49
C ASP A 36 0.14 -13.21 -13.49
N ASN A 37 0.49 -12.24 -12.63
CA ASN A 37 1.82 -11.62 -12.59
C ASN A 37 2.95 -12.62 -12.31
N TYR A 38 2.64 -13.77 -11.72
CA TYR A 38 3.61 -14.78 -11.29
C TYR A 38 3.64 -16.02 -12.19
N ASN A 39 2.85 -16.04 -13.26
CA ASN A 39 2.71 -17.22 -14.15
C ASN A 39 4.05 -17.69 -14.75
N GLU A 40 5.03 -16.79 -14.89
CA GLU A 40 6.36 -17.13 -15.40
C GLU A 40 7.17 -18.04 -14.47
N TYR A 41 6.79 -18.12 -13.18
CA TYR A 41 7.44 -18.98 -12.20
C TYR A 41 6.91 -20.43 -12.18
N GLY A 42 5.84 -20.73 -12.92
CA GLY A 42 5.28 -22.08 -13.06
C GLY A 42 3.79 -22.16 -12.80
N THR A 43 3.23 -23.36 -13.01
CA THR A 43 1.79 -23.63 -12.89
C THR A 43 1.23 -23.41 -11.49
N GLU A 44 2.08 -23.59 -10.47
CA GLU A 44 1.81 -23.41 -9.05
C GLU A 44 1.61 -21.93 -8.68
N TYR A 45 1.97 -21.02 -9.58
CA TYR A 45 1.82 -19.58 -9.45
C TYR A 45 0.62 -19.02 -10.21
N TYR A 46 -0.19 -19.89 -10.83
CA TYR A 46 -1.39 -19.44 -11.52
C TYR A 46 -2.40 -18.81 -10.57
N THR A 47 -3.22 -17.92 -11.13
CA THR A 47 -4.15 -17.07 -10.37
C THR A 47 -5.10 -17.83 -9.44
N ASP A 48 -5.43 -19.09 -9.75
CA ASP A 48 -6.35 -19.93 -9.00
C ASP A 48 -5.65 -20.86 -7.99
N GLN A 49 -4.33 -20.89 -7.99
CA GLN A 49 -3.52 -21.70 -7.08
C GLN A 49 -3.30 -21.02 -5.73
N GLU A 50 -3.09 -21.85 -4.71
CA GLU A 50 -2.82 -21.44 -3.33
C GLU A 50 -1.34 -21.08 -3.13
N ILE A 51 -1.10 -20.02 -2.35
CA ILE A 51 0.24 -19.64 -1.93
C ILE A 51 0.67 -20.57 -0.80
N THR A 52 1.73 -21.34 -1.03
CA THR A 52 2.35 -22.18 -0.01
C THR A 52 3.69 -21.58 0.44
N PRO A 53 4.16 -21.87 1.67
CA PRO A 53 5.42 -21.32 2.17
C PRO A 53 6.61 -21.55 1.24
N ASP A 54 6.69 -22.69 0.57
CA ASP A 54 7.84 -23.04 -0.28
C ASP A 54 7.85 -22.27 -1.61
N LEU A 55 6.71 -21.69 -2.02
CA LEU A 55 6.62 -20.82 -3.20
C LEU A 55 7.03 -19.36 -2.93
N ILE A 56 7.29 -19.00 -1.67
CA ILE A 56 7.63 -17.63 -1.25
C ILE A 56 8.82 -17.58 -0.29
N THR A 57 9.56 -18.68 -0.13
CA THR A 57 10.74 -18.75 0.74
C THR A 57 11.91 -19.43 0.00
N GLY A 58 13.08 -19.47 0.62
CA GLY A 58 14.31 -19.91 -0.05
C GLY A 58 14.63 -19.02 -1.24
N ASP A 59 14.89 -19.63 -2.39
CA ASP A 59 15.19 -18.92 -3.64
C ASP A 59 14.04 -18.01 -4.11
N MET A 60 12.81 -18.28 -3.63
CA MET A 60 11.61 -17.51 -3.97
C MET A 60 11.28 -16.41 -2.95
N THR A 61 12.18 -16.07 -2.03
CA THR A 61 11.91 -15.11 -0.94
C THR A 61 11.66 -13.66 -1.36
N VAL A 62 11.90 -13.30 -2.61
CA VAL A 62 11.64 -11.96 -3.17
C VAL A 62 10.43 -11.95 -4.11
N THR A 63 9.63 -13.01 -4.09
CA THR A 63 8.47 -13.14 -4.99
C THR A 63 7.37 -12.14 -4.63
N ILE A 64 7.04 -12.04 -3.34
CA ILE A 64 6.04 -11.09 -2.84
C ILE A 64 6.78 -9.88 -2.30
N GLN A 65 6.58 -8.73 -2.93
CA GLN A 65 7.21 -7.49 -2.50
C GLN A 65 6.23 -6.32 -2.60
N PRO A 66 6.38 -5.30 -1.73
CA PRO A 66 5.69 -4.03 -1.88
C PRO A 66 5.90 -3.45 -3.27
N ARG A 67 4.87 -2.77 -3.78
CA ARG A 67 4.87 -2.15 -5.11
C ARG A 67 6.10 -1.29 -5.38
N VAL A 68 6.58 -0.56 -4.36
CA VAL A 68 7.74 0.34 -4.44
C VAL A 68 9.08 -0.38 -4.50
N ALA A 69 9.14 -1.65 -4.05
CA ALA A 69 10.34 -2.47 -4.06
C ALA A 69 10.50 -3.30 -5.34
N LYS A 70 9.41 -3.47 -6.11
CA LYS A 70 9.43 -4.15 -7.42
C LYS A 70 10.28 -3.40 -8.44
N SER A 71 10.75 -4.11 -9.46
CA SER A 71 11.57 -3.52 -10.53
C SER A 71 10.85 -2.37 -11.24
N GLU A 72 11.60 -1.36 -11.70
CA GLU A 72 11.05 -0.22 -12.43
C GLU A 72 10.31 -0.66 -13.71
N ALA A 73 10.78 -1.73 -14.37
CA ALA A 73 10.13 -2.32 -15.53
C ALA A 73 8.73 -2.87 -15.20
N GLU A 74 8.57 -3.58 -14.08
CA GLU A 74 7.29 -4.11 -13.63
C GLU A 74 6.35 -3.00 -13.10
N GLN A 75 6.92 -1.96 -12.49
CA GLN A 75 6.18 -0.75 -12.13
C GLN A 75 5.57 -0.10 -13.38
N ASN A 76 6.40 0.18 -14.39
CA ASN A 76 6.01 0.80 -15.65
C ASN A 76 5.01 -0.03 -16.46
N ARG A 77 5.21 -1.36 -16.56
CA ARG A 77 4.29 -2.27 -17.23
C ARG A 77 2.87 -2.10 -16.70
N ARG A 78 2.72 -2.10 -15.38
CA ARG A 78 1.40 -1.97 -14.74
C ARG A 78 0.79 -0.58 -14.86
N THR A 79 1.58 0.49 -14.78
CA THR A 79 1.09 1.85 -15.08
C THR A 79 0.50 1.95 -16.50
N ARG A 80 1.17 1.34 -17.49
CA ARG A 80 0.71 1.31 -18.87
C ARG A 80 -0.49 0.37 -19.08
N ASP A 81 -0.42 -0.87 -18.59
CA ASP A 81 -1.38 -1.93 -18.93
C ASP A 81 -2.67 -1.86 -18.11
N LYS A 82 -2.60 -1.30 -16.89
CA LYS A 82 -3.74 -1.18 -15.97
C LYS A 82 -4.19 0.26 -15.77
N ALA A 83 -3.62 1.20 -16.52
CA ALA A 83 -3.87 2.64 -16.39
C ALA A 83 -3.76 3.12 -14.93
N GLU A 84 -2.82 2.55 -14.17
CA GLU A 84 -2.60 2.97 -12.78
C GLU A 84 -2.06 4.40 -12.78
N VAL A 85 -2.86 5.35 -12.30
CA VAL A 85 -2.45 6.76 -12.17
C VAL A 85 -1.87 6.99 -10.78
N PHE A 86 -0.62 7.43 -10.71
CA PHE A 86 -0.03 7.88 -9.46
C PHE A 86 -0.23 9.39 -9.31
N THR A 87 -1.15 9.80 -8.43
CA THR A 87 -1.31 11.20 -8.07
C THR A 87 -0.27 11.56 -7.01
N PRO A 88 0.67 12.49 -7.27
CA PRO A 88 1.67 12.87 -6.27
C PRO A 88 1.00 13.42 -5.00
N SER A 89 1.52 13.05 -3.83
CA SER A 89 0.89 13.39 -2.55
C SER A 89 0.71 14.89 -2.32
N TRP A 90 1.60 15.73 -2.88
CA TRP A 90 1.47 17.18 -2.78
C TRP A 90 0.25 17.71 -3.55
N VAL A 91 -0.13 17.07 -4.67
CA VAL A 91 -1.35 17.39 -5.42
C VAL A 91 -2.57 17.00 -4.60
N CYS A 92 -2.57 15.80 -4.00
CA CYS A 92 -3.65 15.37 -3.10
C CYS A 92 -3.79 16.33 -1.90
N ASN A 93 -2.67 16.76 -1.32
CA ASN A 93 -2.65 17.73 -0.22
C ASN A 93 -3.22 19.09 -0.65
N GLU A 94 -2.88 19.57 -1.85
CA GLU A 94 -3.43 20.80 -2.41
C GLU A 94 -4.95 20.71 -2.62
N GLN A 95 -5.44 19.58 -3.13
CA GLN A 95 -6.88 19.31 -3.26
C GLN A 95 -7.60 19.30 -1.91
N ASN A 96 -7.02 18.66 -0.89
CA ASN A 96 -7.57 18.67 0.46
C ASN A 96 -7.63 20.08 1.04
N ASN A 97 -6.55 20.86 0.85
CA ASN A 97 -6.48 22.24 1.33
C ASN A 97 -7.59 23.13 0.73
N LEU A 98 -8.02 22.89 -0.51
CA LEU A 98 -9.15 23.62 -1.13
C LEU A 98 -10.47 23.33 -0.41
N VAL A 99 -10.71 22.07 -0.04
CA VAL A 99 -11.90 21.66 0.71
C VAL A 99 -11.86 22.21 2.13
N ASP A 100 -10.70 22.13 2.77
CA ASP A 100 -10.48 22.65 4.12
C ASP A 100 -10.68 24.17 4.15
N GLU A 101 -10.15 24.91 3.19
CA GLU A 101 -10.33 26.36 3.10
C GLU A 101 -11.81 26.73 2.97
N ALA A 102 -12.55 26.04 2.11
CA ALA A 102 -13.98 26.25 1.95
C ALA A 102 -14.77 25.94 3.24
N TRP A 103 -14.38 24.89 3.98
CA TRP A 103 -15.09 24.48 5.19
C TRP A 103 -14.78 25.36 6.41
N PHE A 104 -13.51 25.70 6.61
CA PHE A 104 -13.03 26.51 7.73
C PHE A 104 -13.11 28.03 7.47
N GLY A 105 -13.25 28.45 6.22
CA GLY A 105 -13.27 29.86 5.83
C GLY A 105 -11.91 30.56 5.95
N ARG A 106 -10.81 29.80 6.04
CA ARG A 106 -9.45 30.32 6.09
C ARG A 106 -8.44 29.35 5.49
N LYS A 107 -7.34 29.89 4.97
CA LYS A 107 -6.18 29.12 4.49
C LYS A 107 -5.36 28.53 5.63
N ASN A 108 -4.50 27.59 5.25
CA ASN A 108 -3.48 26.99 6.10
C ASN A 108 -4.08 26.45 7.41
N VAL A 109 -5.06 25.54 7.29
CA VAL A 109 -5.72 24.93 8.45
C VAL A 109 -4.84 23.85 9.06
N PHE A 110 -4.42 22.89 8.23
CA PHE A 110 -3.61 21.74 8.66
C PHE A 110 -2.15 21.85 8.23
N ASN A 111 -1.86 22.57 7.14
CA ASN A 111 -0.51 22.72 6.59
C ASN A 111 -0.40 23.98 5.73
N SER A 112 0.82 24.36 5.36
CA SER A 112 1.11 25.40 4.36
C SER A 112 1.95 24.80 3.22
N ILE A 113 1.62 25.13 1.98
CA ILE A 113 2.27 24.58 0.78
C ILE A 113 3.59 25.31 0.48
N TYR A 114 4.60 24.53 0.11
CA TYR A 114 5.91 24.99 -0.35
C TYR A 114 6.34 24.19 -1.60
N GLY A 115 6.06 24.73 -2.78
CA GLY A 115 6.35 24.05 -4.05
C GLY A 115 5.63 22.70 -4.14
N LYS A 116 6.39 21.61 -4.32
CA LYS A 116 5.87 20.22 -4.37
C LYS A 116 5.88 19.52 -3.01
N SER A 117 5.78 20.28 -1.92
CA SER A 117 5.80 19.81 -0.53
C SER A 117 4.93 20.72 0.35
N TRP A 118 4.80 20.38 1.63
CA TRP A 118 4.08 21.18 2.61
C TRP A 118 4.72 21.09 4.00
N GLN A 119 4.40 22.06 4.85
CA GLN A 119 4.75 22.06 6.27
C GLN A 119 3.47 21.93 7.10
N THR A 120 3.41 20.90 7.93
CA THR A 120 2.27 20.66 8.82
C THR A 120 2.23 21.68 9.97
N ILE A 121 1.03 22.10 10.35
CA ILE A 121 0.78 22.93 11.53
C ILE A 121 0.62 22.01 12.74
N ALA A 122 1.42 22.24 13.78
CA ALA A 122 1.37 21.46 15.02
C ALA A 122 0.36 22.03 16.05
N ASP A 123 -0.02 23.29 15.89
CA ASP A 123 -0.91 23.98 16.83
C ASP A 123 -2.35 23.45 16.74
N PRO A 124 -3.11 23.47 17.87
CA PRO A 124 -4.51 23.07 17.89
C PRO A 124 -5.37 23.87 16.91
N ILE A 125 -6.13 23.15 16.08
CA ILE A 125 -6.99 23.74 15.06
C ILE A 125 -8.26 24.30 15.69
N GLN A 126 -8.50 25.59 15.45
CA GLN A 126 -9.73 26.25 15.87
C GLN A 126 -10.85 26.02 14.87
N PHE A 127 -11.97 25.49 15.35
CA PHE A 127 -13.16 25.26 14.56
C PHE A 127 -13.98 26.56 14.40
N PRO A 128 -14.64 26.76 13.24
CA PRO A 128 -15.58 27.86 13.08
C PRO A 128 -16.73 27.73 14.09
N LYS A 129 -17.32 28.88 14.47
CA LYS A 129 -18.43 28.91 15.43
C LYS A 129 -19.59 28.04 14.94
N GLY A 130 -20.05 27.14 15.80
CA GLY A 130 -21.18 26.25 15.51
C GLY A 130 -20.85 25.06 14.60
N LYS A 131 -19.57 24.86 14.23
CA LYS A 131 -19.11 23.68 13.50
C LYS A 131 -18.26 22.76 14.39
N THR A 132 -18.29 21.47 14.10
CA THR A 132 -17.46 20.46 14.77
C THR A 132 -16.97 19.43 13.74
N TRP A 133 -16.05 18.55 14.12
CA TRP A 133 -15.62 17.47 13.22
C TRP A 133 -16.76 16.50 12.84
N LYS A 134 -17.88 16.50 13.58
CA LYS A 134 -19.07 15.69 13.29
C LYS A 134 -20.09 16.41 12.41
N SER A 135 -19.92 17.71 12.18
CA SER A 135 -20.95 18.58 11.57
C SER A 135 -20.36 19.88 11.02
#